data_AF-A0A1D8UYD3-F1
#
_entry.id   AF-A0A1D8UYD3-F1
#
_cell.length_a   1.000
_cell.length_b   1.000
_cell.length_c   1.000
_cell.angle_alpha   90.00
_cell.angle_beta   90.00
_cell.angle_gamma   90.00
#
_symmetry.space_group_name_H-M   'P 1'
#
loop_
_entity.id
_entity.type
_entity.pdbx_description
1 polymer ?
#
loop_
_entity_poly.entity_id
_entity_poly.type
_entity_poly.pdbx_seq_one_letter_code
_entity_poly.pdbx_strand_id
1 'polypeptide(L)'
;MFPQAPSRWVCTDAPVTCRRCRMEWRSGDPALTLACRGCDAPAGAPCQRSQGGNERACHQRDADAQRLRLMAPCDGLSWDGRHDKPARLYPVPVTGAMPVLSGAPVSKFFD
;
A
#
# COMPACT_ATOMS: atom_id res chain seq x y z
N MET A 1 -8.83 21.15 12.05
CA MET A 1 -8.00 19.92 12.05
C MET A 1 -6.82 20.19 11.14
N PHE A 2 -5.60 20.27 11.67
CA PHE A 2 -4.41 20.38 10.82
C PHE A 2 -4.22 19.04 10.09
N PRO A 3 -3.87 19.03 8.79
CA PRO A 3 -3.48 17.79 8.14
C PRO A 3 -2.28 17.22 8.90
N GLN A 4 -2.38 15.99 9.39
CA GLN A 4 -1.24 15.32 9.99
C GLN A 4 -0.12 15.28 8.95
N ALA A 5 1.06 15.77 9.32
CA ALA A 5 2.23 15.66 8.47
C ALA A 5 2.46 14.20 8.08
N PRO A 6 2.93 13.91 6.85
CA PRO A 6 3.17 12.55 6.43
C PRO A 6 4.19 11.88 7.36
N SER A 7 3.92 10.65 7.76
CA SER A 7 4.84 9.91 8.62
C SER A 7 5.92 9.18 7.82
N ARG A 8 5.65 8.85 6.55
CA ARG A 8 6.58 8.16 5.62
C ARG A 8 6.31 8.52 4.15
N TRP A 9 7.20 8.07 3.27
CA TRP A 9 7.10 8.19 1.81
C TRP A 9 7.15 6.80 1.15
N VAL A 10 6.40 6.59 0.06
CA VAL A 10 6.34 5.31 -0.67
C VAL A 10 6.52 5.52 -2.18
N CYS A 11 7.26 4.63 -2.83
CA CYS A 11 7.30 4.52 -4.29
C CYS A 11 6.27 3.48 -4.71
N THR A 12 5.21 3.88 -5.42
CA THR A 12 4.10 2.99 -5.78
C THR A 12 4.45 2.02 -6.92
N ASP A 13 5.52 2.32 -7.64
CA ASP A 13 6.13 1.53 -8.71
C ASP A 13 7.27 0.61 -8.23
N ALA A 14 7.71 0.75 -6.98
CA ALA A 14 8.78 -0.07 -6.43
C ALA A 14 8.31 -1.53 -6.23
N PRO A 15 9.18 -2.53 -6.44
CA PRO A 15 8.82 -3.93 -6.25
C PRO A 15 8.20 -4.20 -4.89
N VAL A 16 7.14 -5.01 -4.88
CA VAL A 16 6.51 -5.51 -3.65
C VAL A 16 6.45 -7.02 -3.65
N THR A 17 6.59 -7.61 -2.48
CA THR A 17 6.50 -9.06 -2.30
C THR A 17 5.45 -9.38 -1.24
N CYS A 18 4.54 -10.28 -1.54
CA CYS A 18 3.60 -10.80 -0.55
C CYS A 18 4.38 -11.53 0.55
N ARG A 19 4.16 -11.14 1.81
CA ARG A 19 4.79 -11.77 2.98
C ARG A 19 4.28 -13.20 3.24
N ARG A 20 3.16 -13.59 2.62
CA ARG A 20 2.48 -14.87 2.85
C ARG A 20 2.82 -15.90 1.78
N CYS A 21 2.44 -15.65 0.53
CA CYS A 21 2.69 -16.58 -0.58
C CYS A 21 4.01 -16.33 -1.32
N ARG A 22 4.78 -15.29 -0.94
CA ARG A 22 6.07 -14.91 -1.55
C ARG A 22 6.00 -14.47 -3.02
N MET A 23 4.80 -14.33 -3.60
CA MET A 23 4.62 -13.74 -4.92
C MET A 23 5.21 -12.32 -4.97
N GLU A 24 5.95 -12.04 -6.03
CA GLU A 24 6.63 -10.75 -6.26
C GLU A 24 5.99 -10.03 -7.44
N TRP A 25 5.76 -8.73 -7.28
CA TRP A 25 5.38 -7.83 -8.37
C TRP A 25 6.47 -6.77 -8.53
N ARG A 26 7.24 -6.89 -9.62
CA ARG A 26 8.41 -6.05 -9.88
C ARG A 26 8.06 -4.59 -10.18
N SER A 27 6.85 -4.34 -10.68
CA SER A 27 6.38 -3.02 -11.10
C SER A 27 5.42 -2.37 -10.10
N GLY A 28 5.55 -2.72 -8.82
CA GLY A 28 4.65 -2.23 -7.77
C GLY A 28 3.41 -3.08 -7.57
N ASP A 29 2.60 -2.66 -6.60
CA ASP A 29 1.36 -3.34 -6.25
C ASP A 29 0.34 -3.22 -7.41
N PRO A 30 -0.12 -4.33 -8.02
CA PRO A 30 -1.10 -4.29 -9.10
C PRO A 30 -2.39 -3.55 -8.74
N ALA A 31 -2.79 -3.56 -7.47
CA ALA A 31 -3.99 -2.86 -7.01
C ALA A 31 -3.89 -1.34 -7.16
N LEU A 32 -2.67 -0.77 -7.15
CA LEU A 32 -2.47 0.66 -7.31
C LEU A 32 -2.77 1.14 -8.72
N THR A 33 -2.83 0.27 -9.74
CA THR A 33 -3.24 0.63 -11.11
C THR A 33 -4.71 1.03 -11.21
N LEU A 34 -5.53 0.69 -10.23
CA LEU A 34 -6.96 1.01 -10.17
C LEU A 34 -7.20 2.22 -9.28
N ALA A 35 -8.22 3.05 -9.53
CA ALA A 35 -8.68 4.00 -8.52
C ALA A 35 -9.29 3.27 -7.31
N CYS A 36 -9.14 3.83 -6.10
CA CYS A 36 -9.62 3.22 -4.87
C CYS A 36 -10.98 3.77 -4.46
N ARG A 37 -12.08 3.10 -4.79
CA ARG A 37 -13.44 3.50 -4.34
C ARG A 37 -13.69 3.48 -2.83
N GLY A 38 -12.75 2.93 -2.04
CA GLY A 38 -12.85 2.93 -0.57
C GLY A 38 -12.28 4.16 0.12
N CYS A 39 -11.46 4.96 -0.56
CA CYS A 39 -10.85 6.19 0.00
C CYS A 39 -10.60 7.27 -1.06
N ASP A 40 -11.20 7.11 -2.24
CA ASP A 40 -11.11 7.97 -3.43
C ASP A 40 -9.70 8.28 -3.96
N ALA A 41 -8.69 7.52 -3.53
CA ALA A 41 -7.33 7.67 -4.04
C ALA A 41 -7.28 7.34 -5.56
N PRO A 42 -6.67 8.20 -6.40
CA PRO A 42 -6.60 7.96 -7.84
C PRO A 42 -5.68 6.78 -8.17
N ALA A 43 -5.81 6.26 -9.39
CA ALA A 43 -4.89 5.27 -9.94
C ALA A 43 -3.44 5.81 -9.89
N GLY A 44 -2.50 4.93 -9.56
CA GLY A 44 -1.08 5.24 -9.34
C GLY A 44 -0.76 5.83 -7.97
N ALA A 45 -1.73 6.40 -7.26
CA ALA A 45 -1.52 6.99 -5.94
C ALA A 45 -1.78 5.99 -4.80
N PRO A 46 -1.03 6.09 -3.68
CA PRO A 46 -1.30 5.28 -2.49
C PRO A 46 -2.63 5.67 -1.87
N CYS A 47 -3.22 4.76 -1.09
CA CYS A 47 -4.40 5.09 -0.29
C CYS A 47 -4.06 6.17 0.76
N GLN A 48 -5.03 7.01 1.15
CA GLN A 48 -4.83 8.16 2.05
C GLN A 48 -5.84 8.16 3.20
N ARG A 49 -5.93 7.04 3.93
CA ARG A 49 -6.77 6.93 5.13
C ARG A 49 -6.23 7.83 6.23
N SER A 50 -7.11 8.60 6.87
CA SER A 50 -6.76 9.51 7.97
C SER A 50 -6.19 8.79 9.20
N GLN A 51 -6.59 7.53 9.43
CA GLN A 51 -6.13 6.71 10.55
C GLN A 51 -4.79 6.00 10.29
N GLY A 52 -4.18 6.19 9.12
CA GLY A 52 -2.94 5.54 8.73
C GLY A 52 -3.10 4.13 8.13
N GLY A 53 -1.99 3.39 8.07
CA GLY A 53 -1.90 2.08 7.44
C GLY A 53 -1.76 2.12 5.91
N ASN A 54 -1.45 3.29 5.36
CA ASN A 54 -1.44 3.58 3.92
C ASN A 54 -0.24 3.01 3.17
N GLU A 55 0.67 2.33 3.86
CA GLU A 55 1.65 1.43 3.25
C GLU A 55 1.01 0.21 2.58
N ARG A 56 -0.30 -0.02 2.80
CA ARG A 56 -1.11 -1.04 2.14
C ARG A 56 -2.27 -0.40 1.38
N ALA A 57 -2.64 -1.01 0.26
CA ALA A 57 -3.90 -0.71 -0.42
C ALA A 57 -5.11 -0.97 0.49
N CYS A 58 -6.22 -0.29 0.24
CA CYS A 58 -7.49 -0.61 0.91
C CYS A 58 -7.97 -2.00 0.49
N HIS A 59 -8.64 -2.70 1.40
CA HIS A 59 -9.27 -4.00 1.13
C HIS A 59 -10.12 -3.97 -0.15
N GLN A 60 -10.91 -2.90 -0.32
CA GLN A 60 -11.77 -2.77 -1.48
C GLN A 60 -11.01 -2.70 -2.81
N ARG A 61 -9.84 -2.05 -2.82
CA ARG A 61 -8.98 -1.90 -4.00
C ARG A 61 -8.32 -3.24 -4.36
N ASP A 62 -7.89 -3.99 -3.34
CA ASP A 62 -7.38 -5.35 -3.52
C ASP A 62 -8.46 -6.28 -4.11
N ALA A 63 -9.69 -6.22 -3.57
CA ALA A 63 -10.80 -7.02 -4.07
C ALA A 63 -11.16 -6.67 -5.53
N ASP A 64 -11.13 -5.39 -5.90
CA ASP A 64 -11.38 -4.97 -7.29
C ASP A 64 -10.26 -5.45 -8.23
N ALA A 65 -9.00 -5.40 -7.80
CA ALA A 65 -7.88 -5.92 -8.58
C ALA A 65 -7.94 -7.44 -8.77
N GLN A 66 -8.40 -8.20 -7.77
CA GLN A 66 -8.68 -9.63 -7.92
C GLN A 66 -9.84 -9.89 -8.89
N ARG A 67 -10.93 -9.14 -8.77
CA ARG A 67 -12.09 -9.25 -9.66
C ARG A 67 -11.73 -8.97 -11.13
N LEU A 68 -10.83 -8.02 -11.37
CA LEU A 68 -10.29 -7.70 -12.69
C LEU A 68 -9.12 -8.59 -13.12
N ARG A 69 -8.78 -9.61 -12.34
CA ARG A 69 -7.70 -10.58 -12.62
C ARG A 69 -6.32 -9.94 -12.79
N LEU A 70 -6.09 -8.77 -12.19
CA LEU A 70 -4.76 -8.15 -12.11
C LEU A 70 -3.83 -8.91 -11.15
N MET A 71 -4.42 -9.69 -10.24
CA MET A 71 -3.72 -10.64 -9.38
C MET A 71 -4.68 -11.77 -8.99
N ALA A 72 -4.12 -12.97 -8.80
CA ALA A 72 -4.86 -14.09 -8.22
C ALA A 72 -5.08 -13.89 -6.71
N PRO A 73 -6.08 -14.59 -6.11
CA PRO A 73 -6.16 -14.74 -4.66
C PRO A 73 -4.84 -15.25 -4.06
N CYS A 74 -4.59 -14.91 -2.80
CA CYS A 74 -3.39 -15.31 -2.08
C CYS A 74 -3.54 -16.73 -1.52
N ASP A 75 -2.85 -17.70 -2.13
CA ASP A 75 -2.84 -19.09 -1.63
C ASP A 75 -2.21 -19.23 -0.23
N GLY A 76 -1.37 -18.27 0.17
CA GLY A 76 -0.76 -18.22 1.49
C GLY A 76 -1.65 -17.65 2.60
N LEU A 77 -2.87 -17.20 2.28
CA LEU A 77 -3.82 -16.63 3.25
C LEU A 77 -5.26 -17.00 2.86
N SER A 78 -5.76 -18.11 3.42
CA SER A 78 -6.96 -18.79 2.94
C SER A 78 -8.31 -18.19 3.36
N TRP A 79 -8.34 -17.19 4.26
CA TRP A 79 -9.62 -16.70 4.82
C TRP A 79 -10.27 -15.55 4.04
N ASP A 80 -9.49 -14.60 3.50
CA ASP A 80 -9.99 -13.55 2.60
C ASP A 80 -9.28 -13.55 1.24
N GLY A 81 -8.32 -14.46 1.02
CA GLY A 81 -7.53 -14.54 -0.21
C GLY A 81 -6.67 -13.31 -0.45
N ARG A 82 -6.39 -12.48 0.56
CA ARG A 82 -5.71 -11.20 0.38
C ARG A 82 -4.21 -11.31 0.55
N HIS A 83 -3.47 -10.61 -0.31
CA HIS A 83 -2.02 -10.50 -0.20
C HIS A 83 -1.60 -9.46 0.85
N ASP A 84 -0.66 -9.80 1.74
CA ASP A 84 0.01 -8.85 2.63
C ASP A 84 1.29 -8.35 1.95
N LYS A 85 1.16 -7.26 1.19
CA LYS A 85 2.19 -6.69 0.31
C LYS A 85 2.43 -5.20 0.64
N PRO A 86 2.98 -4.89 1.84
CA PRO A 86 3.22 -3.50 2.20
C PRO A 86 4.31 -2.89 1.31
N ALA A 87 4.08 -1.66 0.87
CA ALA A 87 5.06 -0.88 0.13
C ALA A 87 6.29 -0.59 1.00
N ARG A 88 7.45 -0.41 0.34
CA ARG A 88 8.65 0.06 1.01
C ARG A 88 8.46 1.50 1.49
N LEU A 89 8.77 1.75 2.75
CA LEU A 89 8.66 3.05 3.39
C LEU A 89 10.01 3.74 3.49
N TYR A 90 10.04 5.03 3.19
CA TYR A 90 11.20 5.90 3.34
C TYR A 90 10.93 6.96 4.42
N PRO A 91 11.93 7.27 5.28
CA PRO A 91 11.78 8.26 6.33
C PRO A 91 11.85 9.71 5.81
N VAL A 92 12.41 9.90 4.62
CA VAL A 92 12.56 11.19 3.95
C VAL A 92 12.01 11.11 2.52
N PRO A 93 11.63 12.24 1.90
CA PRO A 93 11.22 12.25 0.51
C PRO A 93 12.35 11.71 -0.39
N VAL A 94 11.98 10.84 -1.33
CA VAL A 94 12.88 10.36 -2.39
C VAL A 94 12.21 10.56 -3.73
N THR A 95 12.98 10.63 -4.81
CA THR A 95 12.46 10.86 -6.16
C THR A 95 11.37 9.85 -6.51
N GLY A 96 10.22 10.35 -6.97
CA GLY A 96 9.08 9.51 -7.37
C GLY A 96 8.24 8.96 -6.20
N ALA A 97 8.62 9.20 -4.94
CA ALA A 97 7.83 8.77 -3.80
C ALA A 97 6.67 9.74 -3.50
N MET A 98 5.57 9.18 -3.05
CA MET A 98 4.39 9.89 -2.58
C MET A 98 4.28 9.82 -1.05
N PRO A 99 3.79 10.88 -0.39
CA PRO A 99 3.65 10.90 1.06
C PRO A 99 2.49 10.02 1.53
N VAL A 100 2.64 9.35 2.67
CA VAL A 100 1.59 8.52 3.29
C VAL A 100 1.58 8.63 4.81
N LEU A 101 0.39 8.45 5.41
CA LEU A 101 0.26 8.15 6.84
C LEU A 101 0.44 6.64 7.06
N SER A 102 1.60 6.20 7.54
CA SER A 102 1.82 4.81 7.97
C SER A 102 1.26 4.56 9.38
N GLY A 103 0.72 3.37 9.62
CA GLY A 103 0.05 3.01 10.88
C GLY A 103 0.98 2.84 12.10
N ALA A 104 2.29 2.94 11.91
CA ALA A 104 3.23 3.10 13.02
C ALA A 104 3.44 4.60 13.29
N PRO A 105 3.24 5.10 14.53
CA PRO A 105 3.79 6.39 14.90
C PRO A 105 5.28 6.40 14.60
N VAL A 106 5.85 7.58 14.27
CA VAL A 106 7.31 7.71 14.23
C VAL A 106 7.82 7.29 15.61
N SER A 107 8.49 6.14 15.69
CA SER A 107 9.27 5.81 16.89
C SER A 107 10.14 7.03 17.17
N LYS A 108 9.91 7.68 18.31
CA LYS A 108 10.71 8.83 18.76
C LYS A 108 12.12 8.43 19.20
N PHE A 109 12.55 7.20 18.92
CA PHE A 109 13.84 6.68 19.35
C PHE A 109 14.59 6.11 18.14
N PHE A 110 15.61 6.86 17.75
CA PHE A 110 16.88 6.29 17.36
C PHE A 110 17.77 6.38 18.61
N ASP A 111 18.16 5.25 19.16
CA ASP A 111 19.42 5.01 19.87
C ASP A 111 19.78 3.55 19.66
#